data_AF-A0A9D9PER6-F1
#
_entry.id   AF-A0A9D9PER6-F1
#
_cell.length_a   1.000
_cell.length_b   1.000
_cell.length_c   1.000
_cell.angle_alpha   90.00
_cell.angle_beta   90.00
_cell.angle_gamma   90.00
#
_symmetry.space_group_name_H-M   'P 1'
#
loop_
_entity.id
_entity.type
_entity.pdbx_description
1 polymer ?
#
loop_
_entity_poly.entity_id
_entity_poly.type
_entity_poly.pdbx_seq_one_letter_code
_entity_poly.pdbx_strand_id
1 'polypeptide(L)'
;MLSNKFIVELGIALQTQNHILSQVDSAASDIESKLTELEQKLSSSGSMSEQLRELESLMDDLEASQELVELKDFGDFNPDRILHLYESRQKSIFQALNRIGFKDWDSFIRKCKTYTLSQGIDSLKPYEVFLTDADLEALRSNSYSDRYQWDRWDYIFVGASGVLASLTDYLLVKIPTTLTTGEYSGQIGSPITEWLKSYDTTQADDWFARWANRLEDICKVPYDSMSSVGAEQTERIAGMFPKSHRIQSLGHDPVLGFVFGVLDIMRGTITGFSYDKLTGNHAWMQGVVWTNQEPIHLIEAILRQIGHLISDVATPMGLPAPFMALIQGINLGSFGDKDRTVGEIARWMYLNGYDFRHFLVSGITPAVIEIILRAYMMLRHYSEYGETKFNLASHPKYRAMLLVAHGIATLGNAGKILLMQGNPLAINYAEWIAFTRYLIPNLKYWLFDRHHLCLEHWEQINSEGWNQLLQSSDRLLESVAKLNKQELVLGTT
;
A
#
# COMPACT_ATOMS: atom_id res chain seq x y z
N MET A 1 0.70 16.49 -27.14
CA MET A 1 1.43 15.33 -27.70
C MET A 1 2.31 15.83 -28.83
N LEU A 2 3.63 15.60 -28.75
CA LEU A 2 4.57 15.93 -29.81
C LEU A 2 4.35 14.97 -31.00
N SER A 3 4.48 15.45 -32.23
CA SER A 3 4.29 14.58 -33.41
C SER A 3 5.49 13.63 -33.58
N ASN A 4 5.24 12.41 -34.07
CA ASN A 4 6.30 11.44 -34.36
C ASN A 4 7.37 12.01 -35.31
N LYS A 5 6.97 12.87 -36.25
CA LYS A 5 7.88 13.60 -37.14
C LYS A 5 8.83 14.50 -36.35
N PHE A 6 8.29 15.28 -35.41
CA PHE A 6 9.07 16.20 -34.58
C PHE A 6 10.07 15.45 -33.68
N ILE A 7 9.68 14.30 -33.13
CA ILE A 7 10.57 13.46 -32.30
C ILE A 7 11.77 12.95 -33.11
N VAL A 8 11.52 12.50 -34.35
CA VAL A 8 12.58 12.04 -35.26
C VAL A 8 13.52 13.20 -35.65
N GLU A 9 12.97 14.37 -35.93
CA GLU A 9 13.75 15.57 -36.24
C GLU A 9 14.60 16.03 -35.06
N LEU A 10 14.04 16.01 -33.85
CA LEU A 10 14.73 16.34 -32.61
C LEU A 10 15.89 15.36 -32.34
N GLY A 11 15.69 14.07 -32.60
CA GLY A 11 16.74 13.06 -32.47
C GLY A 11 17.98 13.38 -33.32
N ILE A 12 17.78 13.87 -34.54
CA ILE A 12 18.88 14.23 -35.45
C ILE A 12 19.61 15.47 -34.96
N ALA A 13 18.89 16.47 -34.45
CA ALA A 13 19.51 17.67 -33.86
C ALA A 13 20.37 17.32 -32.64
N LEU A 14 19.85 16.48 -31.75
CA LEU A 14 20.55 16.04 -30.54
C LEU A 14 21.78 15.17 -30.87
N GLN A 15 21.71 14.31 -31.89
CA GLN A 15 22.85 13.53 -32.36
C GLN A 15 23.98 14.43 -32.89
N THR A 16 23.64 15.42 -33.72
CA THR A 16 24.61 16.41 -34.21
C THR A 16 25.23 17.19 -33.05
N GLN A 17 24.41 17.62 -32.09
CA GLN A 17 24.89 18.35 -30.92
C GLN A 17 25.84 17.50 -30.08
N ASN A 18 25.46 16.27 -29.72
CA ASN A 18 26.29 15.37 -28.93
C ASN A 18 27.63 15.07 -29.60
N HIS A 19 27.64 14.86 -30.93
CA HIS A 19 28.88 14.64 -31.64
C HIS A 19 29.81 15.85 -31.60
N ILE A 20 29.27 17.06 -31.83
CA ILE A 20 30.03 18.31 -31.71
C ILE A 20 30.58 18.47 -30.30
N LEU A 21 29.77 18.18 -29.27
CA LEU A 21 30.19 18.24 -27.87
C LEU A 21 31.31 17.25 -27.57
N SER A 22 31.21 16.00 -28.04
CA SER A 22 32.27 15.00 -27.85
C SER A 22 33.58 15.38 -28.55
N GLN A 23 33.51 16.05 -29.72
CA GLN A 23 34.69 16.58 -30.40
C GLN A 23 35.29 17.77 -29.65
N VAL A 24 34.45 18.64 -29.08
CA VAL A 24 34.89 19.77 -28.26
C VAL A 24 35.51 19.30 -26.95
N ASP A 25 34.92 18.32 -26.27
CA ASP A 25 35.50 17.72 -25.06
C ASP A 25 36.80 16.98 -25.36
N SER A 26 36.87 16.23 -26.46
CA SER A 26 38.12 15.61 -26.90
C SER A 26 39.17 16.66 -27.23
N ALA A 27 38.81 17.76 -27.88
CA ALA A 27 39.73 18.85 -28.19
C ALA A 27 40.14 19.64 -26.94
N ALA A 28 39.23 19.83 -25.98
CA ALA A 28 39.48 20.48 -24.70
C ALA A 28 40.42 19.62 -23.84
N SER A 29 40.22 18.30 -23.80
CA SER A 29 41.12 17.36 -23.15
C SER A 29 42.51 17.32 -23.83
N ASP A 30 42.56 17.43 -25.17
CA ASP A 30 43.81 17.56 -25.93
C ASP A 30 44.53 18.89 -25.64
N ILE A 31 43.77 19.97 -25.45
CA ILE A 31 44.26 21.30 -25.07
C ILE A 31 44.76 21.29 -23.63
N GLU A 32 44.04 20.64 -22.72
CA GLU A 32 44.41 20.46 -21.31
C GLU A 32 45.69 19.63 -21.21
N SER A 33 45.79 18.52 -21.94
CA SER A 33 47.01 17.73 -22.10
C SER A 33 48.19 18.56 -22.59
N LYS A 34 47.99 19.39 -23.63
CA LYS A 34 49.02 20.30 -24.17
C LYS A 34 49.36 21.43 -23.21
N LEU A 35 48.41 21.91 -22.41
CA LEU A 35 48.60 22.89 -21.36
C LEU A 35 49.43 22.32 -20.21
N THR A 36 49.18 21.07 -19.81
CA THR A 36 50.00 20.38 -18.80
C THR A 36 51.43 20.14 -19.33
N GLU A 37 51.57 19.81 -20.62
CA GLU A 37 52.87 19.65 -21.29
C GLU A 37 53.61 21.01 -21.46
N LEU A 38 52.86 22.11 -21.61
CA LEU A 38 53.38 23.49 -21.63
C LEU A 38 53.74 23.98 -20.23
N GLU A 39 52.97 23.68 -19.19
CA GLU A 39 53.28 23.95 -17.77
C GLU A 39 54.58 23.28 -17.35
N GLN A 40 54.80 22.04 -17.80
CA GLN A 40 56.02 21.29 -17.55
C GLN A 40 57.24 21.89 -18.29
N LYS A 41 57.02 22.62 -19.40
CA LYS A 41 58.05 23.42 -20.09
C LYS A 41 58.25 24.81 -19.47
N LEU A 42 57.18 25.44 -18.98
CA LEU A 42 57.21 26.80 -18.40
C LEU A 42 57.75 26.84 -16.97
N SER A 43 57.64 25.75 -16.21
CA SER A 43 58.26 25.59 -14.88
C SER A 43 59.81 25.64 -14.90
N SER A 44 60.41 25.79 -16.08
CA SER A 44 61.84 26.09 -16.28
C SER A 44 62.19 27.59 -16.48
N SER A 45 61.22 28.51 -16.46
CA SER A 45 61.49 29.96 -16.51
C SER A 45 60.51 30.75 -15.66
N GLY A 46 61.00 31.28 -14.53
CA GLY A 46 60.20 31.92 -13.50
C GLY A 46 59.64 33.28 -13.90
N SER A 47 58.30 33.39 -13.86
CA SER A 47 57.55 34.65 -13.69
C SER A 47 56.07 34.33 -13.42
N MET A 48 55.75 33.80 -12.22
CA MET A 48 54.41 33.36 -11.81
C MET A 48 53.80 34.25 -10.72
N SER A 49 54.13 35.54 -10.69
CA SER A 49 53.65 36.47 -9.65
C SER A 49 52.72 37.57 -10.16
N GLU A 50 52.63 37.77 -11.48
CA GLU A 50 51.88 38.89 -12.05
C GLU A 50 50.47 38.49 -12.52
N GLN A 51 50.28 37.23 -12.94
CA GLN A 51 48.99 36.72 -13.44
C GLN A 51 48.00 36.33 -12.33
N LEU A 52 48.48 35.98 -11.13
CA LEU A 52 47.62 35.68 -9.97
C LEU A 52 46.90 36.92 -9.43
N ARG A 53 47.51 38.10 -9.61
CA ARG A 53 47.01 39.38 -9.10
C ARG A 53 45.88 39.96 -9.96
N GLU A 54 45.82 39.57 -11.22
CA GLU A 54 44.79 39.97 -12.18
C GLU A 54 43.51 39.13 -12.02
N LEU A 55 43.65 37.87 -11.60
CA LEU A 55 42.53 36.98 -11.30
C LEU A 55 41.78 37.37 -10.01
N GLU A 56 42.53 37.82 -8.99
CA GLU A 56 41.98 38.27 -7.70
C GLU A 56 41.14 39.56 -7.87
N SER A 57 41.60 40.49 -8.72
CA SER A 57 40.87 41.72 -9.07
C SER A 57 39.56 41.45 -9.83
N LEU A 58 39.51 40.41 -10.66
CA LEU A 58 38.30 40.03 -11.40
C LEU A 58 37.26 39.31 -10.50
N MET A 59 37.73 38.66 -9.43
CA MET A 59 36.85 38.05 -8.43
C MET A 59 36.21 39.10 -7.51
N ASP A 60 36.96 40.13 -7.12
CA ASP A 60 36.44 41.26 -6.32
C ASP A 60 35.39 42.08 -7.08
N ASP A 61 35.56 42.29 -8.40
CA ASP A 61 34.57 42.99 -9.25
C ASP A 61 33.28 42.17 -9.46
N LEU A 62 33.38 40.83 -9.43
CA LEU A 62 32.22 39.92 -9.53
C LEU A 62 31.40 39.88 -8.24
N GLU A 63 32.05 39.89 -7.07
CA GLU A 63 31.37 39.97 -5.77
C GLU A 63 30.68 41.34 -5.56
N ALA A 64 31.24 42.43 -6.10
CA ALA A 64 30.63 43.77 -6.04
C ALA A 64 29.34 43.92 -6.87
N SER A 65 29.02 42.95 -7.74
CA SER A 65 27.89 43.03 -8.69
C SER A 65 26.61 42.28 -8.28
N GLN A 66 26.57 41.68 -7.09
CA GLN A 66 25.36 41.03 -6.56
C GLN A 66 24.46 42.01 -5.80
N GLU A 67 23.58 42.72 -6.51
CA GLU A 67 22.39 43.30 -5.88
C GLU A 67 21.36 42.19 -5.60
N LEU A 68 21.13 41.91 -4.32
CA LEU A 68 20.06 41.05 -3.82
C LEU A 68 18.71 41.78 -3.93
N VAL A 69 17.76 41.16 -4.62
CA VAL A 69 16.36 41.64 -4.76
C VAL A 69 15.66 41.60 -3.40
N GLU A 70 15.10 42.73 -2.96
CA GLU A 70 14.34 42.81 -1.71
C GLU A 70 12.82 42.61 -1.94
N LEU A 71 12.12 42.14 -0.91
CA LEU A 71 10.67 41.91 -0.90
C LEU A 71 9.79 43.16 -1.12
N LYS A 72 10.37 44.35 -1.35
CA LYS A 72 9.66 45.59 -1.74
C LYS A 72 9.65 45.86 -3.24
N ASP A 73 10.42 45.12 -4.05
CA ASP A 73 10.47 45.27 -5.51
C ASP A 73 9.26 44.65 -6.26
N PHE A 74 8.41 43.92 -5.54
CA PHE A 74 7.20 43.30 -6.09
C PHE A 74 5.94 44.20 -6.00
N GLY A 75 6.06 45.44 -5.51
CA GLY A 75 4.93 46.35 -5.34
C GLY A 75 4.31 46.85 -6.65
N ASP A 76 5.08 46.88 -7.74
CA ASP A 76 4.68 47.39 -9.08
C ASP A 76 4.67 46.28 -10.15
N PHE A 77 4.10 45.12 -9.81
CA PHE A 77 3.94 44.03 -10.77
C PHE A 77 2.88 44.36 -11.83
N ASN A 78 3.32 44.84 -12.99
CA ASN A 78 2.49 45.00 -14.18
C ASN A 78 2.58 43.72 -15.06
N PRO A 79 1.48 42.99 -15.30
CA PRO A 79 1.44 41.81 -16.17
C PRO A 79 1.98 42.05 -17.59
N ASP A 80 1.83 43.27 -18.13
CA ASP A 80 2.33 43.64 -19.46
C ASP A 80 3.87 43.62 -19.53
N ARG A 81 4.53 43.77 -18.37
CA ARG A 81 5.99 43.74 -18.24
C ARG A 81 6.54 42.33 -18.46
N ILE A 82 5.78 41.28 -18.12
CA ILE A 82 6.13 39.88 -18.44
C ILE A 82 6.04 39.65 -19.94
N LEU A 83 5.00 40.16 -20.59
CA LEU A 83 4.85 40.05 -22.04
C LEU A 83 6.03 40.73 -22.76
N HIS A 84 6.40 41.93 -22.32
CA HIS A 84 7.56 42.65 -22.84
C HIS A 84 8.90 41.96 -22.55
N LEU A 85 9.07 41.36 -21.37
CA LEU A 85 10.24 40.56 -21.03
C LEU A 85 10.33 39.30 -21.88
N TYR A 86 9.19 38.64 -22.13
CA TYR A 86 9.11 37.45 -22.98
C TYR A 86 9.44 37.80 -24.43
N GLU A 87 8.85 38.87 -24.98
CA GLU A 87 9.15 39.36 -26.32
C GLU A 87 10.61 39.81 -26.48
N SER A 88 11.14 40.52 -25.49
CA SER A 88 12.55 40.93 -25.43
C SER A 88 13.49 39.72 -25.44
N ARG A 89 13.21 38.73 -24.59
CA ARG A 89 14.00 37.50 -24.48
C ARG A 89 13.88 36.65 -25.74
N GLN A 90 12.68 36.51 -26.30
CA GLN A 90 12.45 35.80 -27.56
C GLN A 90 13.22 36.48 -28.71
N LYS A 91 13.24 37.81 -28.76
CA LYS A 91 13.99 38.57 -29.77
C LYS A 91 15.51 38.43 -29.60
N SER A 92 16.00 38.43 -28.36
CA SER A 92 17.41 38.19 -28.04
C SER A 92 17.85 36.77 -28.44
N ILE A 93 17.04 35.76 -28.09
CA ILE A 93 17.26 34.36 -28.50
C ILE A 93 17.24 34.25 -30.03
N PHE A 94 16.26 34.87 -30.70
CA PHE A 94 16.19 34.83 -32.16
C PHE A 94 17.36 35.54 -32.85
N GLN A 95 17.89 36.60 -32.24
CA GLN A 95 19.12 37.27 -32.70
C GLN A 95 20.35 36.39 -32.50
N ALA A 96 20.48 35.69 -31.36
CA ALA A 96 21.56 34.74 -31.11
C ALA A 96 21.49 33.55 -32.07
N LEU A 97 20.30 33.00 -32.30
CA LEU A 97 20.05 31.93 -33.27
C LEU A 97 20.40 32.36 -34.71
N ASN A 98 20.01 33.58 -35.12
CA ASN A 98 20.40 34.11 -36.43
C ASN A 98 21.93 34.28 -36.57
N ARG A 99 22.64 34.68 -35.51
CA ARG A 99 24.11 34.80 -35.51
C ARG A 99 24.83 33.46 -35.69
N ILE A 100 24.25 32.36 -35.21
CA ILE A 100 24.76 31.01 -35.47
C ILE A 100 24.20 30.40 -36.78
N GLY A 101 23.57 31.22 -37.63
CA GLY A 101 23.07 30.83 -38.95
C GLY A 101 21.80 29.98 -38.95
N PHE A 102 21.05 29.94 -37.84
CA PHE A 102 19.72 29.34 -37.77
C PHE A 102 18.70 30.25 -38.47
N LYS A 103 17.95 29.72 -39.46
CA LYS A 103 16.91 30.48 -40.19
C LYS A 103 15.51 29.97 -39.88
N ASP A 104 15.33 28.66 -39.96
CA ASP A 104 14.09 27.95 -39.69
C ASP A 104 14.41 26.51 -39.26
N TRP A 105 13.46 25.86 -38.59
CA TRP A 105 13.62 24.50 -38.06
C TRP A 105 13.99 23.50 -39.16
N ASP A 106 13.32 23.55 -40.32
CA ASP A 106 13.58 22.62 -41.42
C ASP A 106 14.98 22.82 -42.01
N SER A 107 15.46 24.06 -42.10
CA SER A 107 16.82 24.40 -42.53
C SER A 107 17.87 23.94 -41.52
N PHE A 108 17.61 24.10 -40.22
CA PHE A 108 18.48 23.62 -39.15
C PHE A 108 18.60 22.09 -39.16
N ILE A 109 17.48 21.38 -39.23
CA ILE A 109 17.46 19.92 -39.33
C ILE A 109 18.17 19.44 -40.61
N ARG A 110 18.02 20.15 -41.73
CA ARG A 110 18.78 19.85 -42.96
C ARG A 110 20.29 19.99 -42.74
N LYS A 111 20.74 21.06 -42.08
CA LYS A 111 22.16 21.22 -41.73
C LYS A 111 22.65 20.13 -40.79
N CYS A 112 21.88 19.78 -39.78
CA CYS A 112 22.18 18.67 -38.88
C CYS A 112 22.33 17.37 -39.68
N LYS A 113 21.34 16.99 -40.50
CA LYS A 113 21.39 15.80 -41.38
C LYS A 113 22.63 15.78 -42.26
N THR A 114 22.94 16.88 -42.93
CA THR A 114 24.13 16.99 -43.79
C THR A 114 25.42 16.79 -42.99
N TYR A 115 25.48 17.29 -41.76
CA TYR A 115 26.61 17.08 -40.85
C TYR A 115 26.68 15.63 -40.34
N THR A 116 25.57 15.03 -39.91
CA THR A 116 25.53 13.62 -39.46
C THR A 116 25.98 12.67 -40.58
N LEU A 117 25.54 12.92 -41.81
CA LEU A 117 25.95 12.19 -43.01
C LEU A 117 27.43 12.38 -43.34
N SER A 118 27.97 13.60 -43.26
CA SER A 118 29.38 13.87 -43.59
C SER A 118 30.37 13.29 -42.57
N GLN A 119 29.94 13.11 -41.32
CA GLN A 119 30.71 12.47 -40.25
C GLN A 119 30.46 10.95 -40.15
N GLY A 120 29.65 10.36 -41.03
CA GLY A 120 29.38 8.91 -41.04
C GLY A 120 28.54 8.40 -39.86
N ILE A 121 27.78 9.27 -39.20
CA ILE A 121 26.96 8.94 -38.03
C ILE A 121 25.59 8.44 -38.50
N ASP A 122 25.20 7.26 -38.03
CA ASP A 122 23.92 6.66 -38.38
C ASP A 122 22.74 7.38 -37.70
N SER A 123 22.05 8.21 -38.47
CA SER A 123 20.95 9.07 -38.02
C SER A 123 19.70 8.34 -37.50
N LEU A 124 19.63 7.01 -37.67
CA LEU A 124 18.44 6.20 -37.32
C LEU A 124 18.64 5.34 -36.05
N LYS A 125 19.78 5.43 -35.36
CA LYS A 125 20.02 4.62 -34.15
C LYS A 125 19.17 5.07 -32.95
N PRO A 126 18.58 4.13 -32.19
CA PRO A 126 17.82 4.43 -30.98
C PRO A 126 18.65 5.14 -29.92
N TYR A 127 17.99 5.95 -29.09
CA TYR A 127 18.59 6.77 -28.02
C TYR A 127 19.37 5.94 -26.98
N GLU A 128 19.08 4.64 -26.87
CA GLU A 128 19.67 3.71 -25.91
C GLU A 128 21.18 3.46 -26.12
N VAL A 129 21.73 3.81 -27.29
CA VAL A 129 23.16 3.65 -27.61
C VAL A 129 24.04 4.74 -26.95
N PHE A 130 23.44 5.77 -26.36
CA PHE A 130 24.15 6.91 -25.76
C PHE A 130 24.39 6.79 -24.24
N LEU A 131 23.87 5.75 -23.59
CA LEU A 131 24.16 5.48 -22.18
C LEU A 131 25.51 4.75 -22.09
N THR A 132 26.43 5.28 -21.28
CA THR A 132 27.67 4.54 -20.99
C THR A 132 27.34 3.26 -20.20
N ASP A 133 28.25 2.28 -20.18
CA ASP A 133 28.06 1.08 -19.36
C ASP A 133 27.87 1.43 -17.87
N ALA A 134 28.49 2.52 -17.40
CA ALA A 134 28.31 3.07 -16.06
C ALA A 134 26.93 3.71 -15.86
N ASP A 135 26.38 4.40 -16.87
CA ASP A 135 25.01 4.94 -16.82
C ASP A 135 23.98 3.81 -16.82
N LEU A 136 24.20 2.77 -17.63
CA LEU A 136 23.38 1.56 -17.65
C LEU A 136 23.44 0.81 -16.31
N GLU A 137 24.61 0.76 -15.67
CA GLU A 137 24.80 0.11 -14.37
C GLU A 137 24.18 0.94 -13.23
N ALA A 138 24.29 2.27 -13.27
CA ALA A 138 23.64 3.19 -12.32
C ALA A 138 22.11 3.20 -12.45
N LEU A 139 21.59 3.07 -13.67
CA LEU A 139 20.16 2.89 -13.95
C LEU A 139 19.65 1.52 -13.47
N ARG A 140 20.49 0.48 -13.55
CA ARG A 140 20.19 -0.86 -13.01
C ARG A 140 20.25 -0.90 -11.48
N SER A 141 21.24 -0.25 -10.85
CA SER A 141 21.42 -0.24 -9.39
C SER A 141 20.42 0.67 -8.66
N ASN A 142 19.86 1.68 -9.34
CA ASN A 142 18.76 2.49 -8.84
C ASN A 142 17.39 1.87 -9.11
N SER A 143 17.34 0.62 -9.58
CA SER A 143 16.06 -0.03 -9.85
C SER A 143 15.20 -0.06 -8.59
N TYR A 144 13.93 0.27 -8.76
CA TYR A 144 12.87 0.09 -7.75
C TYR A 144 12.98 -1.25 -6.99
N SER A 145 13.52 -2.31 -7.61
CA SER A 145 13.67 -3.62 -6.99
C SER A 145 14.69 -3.67 -5.83
N ASP A 146 15.76 -2.86 -5.85
CA ASP A 146 16.83 -2.94 -4.83
C ASP A 146 16.41 -2.37 -3.48
N ARG A 147 15.50 -1.38 -3.44
CA ARG A 147 14.99 -0.80 -2.19
C ARG A 147 14.01 -1.71 -1.44
N TYR A 148 13.47 -2.74 -2.10
CA TYR A 148 12.46 -3.64 -1.52
C TYR A 148 12.94 -5.09 -1.36
N GLN A 149 14.22 -5.38 -1.64
CA GLN A 149 14.76 -6.71 -1.43
C GLN A 149 14.80 -7.08 0.07
N TRP A 150 14.52 -8.35 0.33
CA TRP A 150 14.62 -8.92 1.66
C TRP A 150 16.03 -9.42 1.88
N ASP A 151 16.60 -9.06 3.01
CA ASP A 151 17.86 -9.64 3.44
C ASP A 151 17.62 -10.94 4.24
N ARG A 152 18.73 -11.58 4.62
CA ARG A 152 18.71 -12.83 5.38
C ARG A 152 17.91 -12.72 6.68
N TRP A 153 17.96 -11.59 7.38
CA TRP A 153 17.25 -11.39 8.64
C TRP A 153 15.75 -11.23 8.41
N ASP A 154 15.35 -10.53 7.34
CA ASP A 154 13.94 -10.40 6.97
C ASP A 154 13.31 -11.80 6.76
N TYR A 155 13.97 -12.68 5.99
CA TYR A 155 13.50 -14.05 5.77
C TYR A 155 13.40 -14.86 7.08
N ILE A 156 14.39 -14.72 7.97
CA ILE A 156 14.40 -15.43 9.25
C ILE A 156 13.22 -14.98 10.12
N PHE A 157 12.99 -13.67 10.28
CA PHE A 157 11.91 -13.16 11.13
C PHE A 157 10.52 -13.44 10.54
N VAL A 158 10.36 -13.38 9.22
CA VAL A 158 9.11 -13.79 8.54
C VAL A 158 8.85 -15.28 8.74
N GLY A 159 9.84 -16.14 8.49
CA GLY A 159 9.69 -17.58 8.67
C GLY A 159 9.42 -17.96 10.13
N ALA A 160 10.21 -17.41 11.06
CA ALA A 160 10.08 -17.69 12.48
C ALA A 160 8.73 -17.23 13.03
N SER A 161 8.27 -16.02 12.67
CA SER A 161 6.97 -15.51 13.13
C SER A 161 5.80 -16.36 12.63
N GLY A 162 5.78 -16.73 11.35
CA GLY A 162 4.73 -17.60 10.78
C GLY A 162 4.71 -19.01 11.39
N VAL A 163 5.89 -19.63 11.60
CA VAL A 163 6.00 -20.95 12.24
C VAL A 163 5.58 -20.87 13.72
N LEU A 164 6.03 -19.86 14.46
CA LEU A 164 5.64 -19.66 15.86
C LEU A 164 4.14 -19.42 16.00
N ALA A 165 3.53 -18.66 15.11
CA ALA A 165 2.10 -18.47 15.07
C ALA A 165 1.35 -19.78 14.79
N SER A 166 1.83 -20.59 13.84
CA SER A 166 1.27 -21.93 13.57
C SER A 166 1.34 -22.85 14.79
N LEU A 167 2.47 -22.85 15.49
CA LEU A 167 2.65 -23.62 16.74
C LEU A 167 1.73 -23.09 17.85
N THR A 168 1.57 -21.77 17.95
CA THR A 168 0.65 -21.15 18.91
C THR A 168 -0.79 -21.55 18.61
N ASP A 169 -1.19 -21.58 17.35
CA ASP A 169 -2.52 -22.01 16.92
C ASP A 169 -2.79 -23.49 17.28
N TYR A 170 -1.79 -24.35 17.08
CA TYR A 170 -1.89 -25.78 17.35
C TYR A 170 -1.86 -26.11 18.84
N LEU A 171 -0.95 -25.49 19.60
CA LEU A 171 -0.68 -25.86 21.01
C LEU A 171 -1.53 -25.09 22.02
N LEU A 172 -1.92 -23.85 21.71
CA LEU A 172 -2.57 -22.94 22.66
C LEU A 172 -4.00 -22.60 22.24
N VAL A 173 -4.21 -22.19 20.99
CA VAL A 173 -5.54 -21.81 20.47
C VAL A 173 -6.44 -23.04 20.29
N LYS A 174 -5.92 -24.16 19.76
CA LYS A 174 -6.65 -25.44 19.62
C LYS A 174 -8.07 -25.27 19.03
N ILE A 175 -9.01 -26.13 19.42
CA ILE A 175 -10.46 -26.04 19.10
C ILE A 175 -11.20 -25.41 20.29
N PRO A 176 -12.41 -24.83 20.13
CA PRO A 176 -13.09 -24.09 21.19
C PRO A 176 -13.51 -24.93 22.39
N THR A 177 -13.79 -26.21 22.20
CA THR A 177 -14.30 -27.12 23.24
C THR A 177 -13.70 -28.50 23.07
N THR A 178 -13.48 -29.21 24.18
CA THR A 178 -13.05 -30.61 24.14
C THR A 178 -14.21 -31.48 23.66
N LEU A 179 -13.99 -32.21 22.58
CA LEU A 179 -15.01 -33.08 22.00
C LEU A 179 -14.90 -34.48 22.61
N THR A 180 -15.90 -34.87 23.40
CA THR A 180 -15.98 -36.20 24.04
C THR A 180 -16.85 -37.18 23.26
N THR A 181 -17.64 -36.68 22.29
CA THR A 181 -18.59 -37.47 21.50
C THR A 181 -18.61 -36.98 20.05
N GLY A 182 -19.13 -37.81 19.15
CA GLY A 182 -19.22 -37.51 17.72
C GLY A 182 -17.97 -37.91 16.92
N GLU A 183 -17.98 -37.54 15.64
CA GLU A 183 -16.95 -37.89 14.63
C GLU A 183 -15.55 -37.45 15.05
N TYR A 184 -15.44 -36.29 15.71
CA TYR A 184 -14.17 -35.70 16.13
C TYR A 184 -13.86 -35.92 17.62
N SER A 185 -14.39 -36.99 18.22
CA SER A 185 -14.15 -37.32 19.64
C SER A 185 -12.67 -37.53 19.95
N GLY A 186 -12.23 -37.10 21.13
CA GLY A 186 -10.85 -37.18 21.60
C GLY A 186 -10.01 -35.94 21.30
N GLN A 187 -10.54 -34.97 20.56
CA GLN A 187 -9.85 -33.70 20.30
C GLN A 187 -9.98 -32.74 21.49
N ILE A 188 -8.85 -32.15 21.89
CA ILE A 188 -8.74 -31.34 23.11
C ILE A 188 -9.01 -29.86 22.84
N GLY A 189 -9.85 -29.25 23.67
CA GLY A 189 -10.18 -27.83 23.64
C GLY A 189 -9.05 -26.91 24.08
N SER A 190 -9.22 -25.63 23.76
CA SER A 190 -8.34 -24.54 24.16
C SER A 190 -8.48 -24.25 25.66
N PRO A 191 -7.39 -24.30 26.43
CA PRO A 191 -7.43 -23.89 27.84
C PRO A 191 -7.74 -22.40 28.00
N ILE A 192 -7.34 -21.56 27.04
CA ILE A 192 -7.64 -20.12 27.07
C ILE A 192 -9.11 -19.87 26.76
N THR A 193 -9.70 -20.59 25.80
CA THR A 193 -11.13 -20.45 25.50
C THR A 193 -11.97 -20.93 26.69
N GLU A 194 -11.58 -22.03 27.32
CA GLU A 194 -12.23 -22.53 28.53
C GLU A 194 -12.15 -21.53 29.68
N TRP A 195 -10.96 -20.97 29.93
CA TRP A 195 -10.78 -19.90 30.91
C TRP A 195 -11.65 -18.68 30.60
N LEU A 196 -11.67 -18.20 29.35
CA LEU A 196 -12.50 -17.04 28.96
C LEU A 196 -14.00 -17.33 29.08
N LYS A 197 -14.43 -18.58 28.86
CA LYS A 197 -15.82 -19.02 29.03
C LYS A 197 -16.22 -19.26 30.48
N SER A 198 -15.28 -19.38 31.42
CA SER A 198 -15.58 -19.45 32.85
C SER A 198 -16.20 -18.16 33.41
N TYR A 199 -15.99 -17.03 32.72
CA TYR A 199 -16.66 -15.76 32.99
C TYR A 199 -18.07 -15.77 32.38
N ASP A 200 -18.95 -16.54 33.02
CA ASP A 200 -20.33 -16.77 32.62
C ASP A 200 -21.28 -16.27 33.71
N THR A 201 -22.31 -15.51 33.32
CA THR A 201 -23.34 -14.97 34.23
C THR A 201 -24.11 -16.03 35.01
N THR A 202 -24.09 -17.29 34.57
CA THR A 202 -24.74 -18.42 35.22
C THR A 202 -23.90 -19.10 36.29
N GLN A 203 -22.57 -18.95 36.26
CA GLN A 203 -21.64 -19.63 37.15
C GLN A 203 -20.96 -18.69 38.16
N ALA A 204 -20.87 -17.39 37.84
CA ALA A 204 -20.26 -16.38 38.70
C ALA A 204 -21.31 -15.46 39.33
N ASP A 205 -21.13 -15.09 40.61
CA ASP A 205 -21.88 -14.02 41.30
C ASP A 205 -20.96 -12.84 41.66
N ASP A 206 -20.10 -12.47 40.72
CA ASP A 206 -19.24 -11.29 40.84
C ASP A 206 -19.95 -10.00 40.37
N TRP A 207 -19.25 -8.87 40.48
CA TRP A 207 -19.79 -7.58 40.06
C TRP A 207 -20.12 -7.53 38.56
N PHE A 208 -19.35 -8.25 37.73
CA PHE A 208 -19.49 -8.25 36.28
C PHE A 208 -20.72 -9.07 35.88
N ALA A 209 -20.91 -10.25 36.45
CA ALA A 209 -22.10 -11.07 36.21
C ALA A 209 -23.39 -10.34 36.59
N ARG A 210 -23.42 -9.68 37.76
CA ARG A 210 -24.56 -8.84 38.16
C ARG A 210 -24.81 -7.66 37.22
N TRP A 211 -23.74 -7.02 36.74
CA TRP A 211 -23.84 -5.92 35.79
C TRP A 211 -24.36 -6.39 34.42
N ALA A 212 -23.85 -7.51 33.90
CA ALA A 212 -24.29 -8.11 32.65
C ALA A 212 -25.76 -8.56 32.71
N ASN A 213 -26.20 -9.19 33.81
CA ASN A 213 -27.62 -9.54 34.01
C ASN A 213 -28.52 -8.30 34.03
N ARG A 214 -28.06 -7.22 34.68
CA ARG A 214 -28.80 -5.95 34.67
C ARG A 214 -28.88 -5.35 33.26
N LEU A 215 -27.84 -5.47 32.44
CA LEU A 215 -27.88 -5.05 31.04
C LEU A 215 -28.86 -5.91 30.23
N GLU A 216 -28.90 -7.22 30.45
CA GLU A 216 -29.86 -8.13 29.81
C GLU A 216 -31.31 -7.68 30.10
N ASP A 217 -31.60 -7.26 31.33
CA ASP A 217 -32.93 -6.82 31.75
C ASP A 217 -33.34 -5.46 31.16
N ILE A 218 -32.40 -4.50 31.11
CA ILE A 218 -32.69 -3.12 30.68
C ILE A 218 -32.62 -2.98 29.15
N CYS A 219 -31.68 -3.67 28.51
CA CYS A 219 -31.39 -3.56 27.08
C CYS A 219 -32.09 -4.67 26.29
N LYS A 220 -33.41 -4.79 26.44
CA LYS A 220 -34.22 -5.68 25.60
C LYS A 220 -34.27 -5.14 24.17
N VAL A 221 -34.20 -6.07 23.21
CA VAL A 221 -34.16 -5.79 21.76
C VAL A 221 -35.13 -6.73 21.02
N PRO A 222 -35.68 -6.34 19.86
CA PRO A 222 -36.69 -7.12 19.17
C PRO A 222 -36.13 -8.39 18.52
N TYR A 223 -34.90 -8.32 18.02
CA TYR A 223 -34.24 -9.42 17.31
C TYR A 223 -33.82 -10.60 18.20
N ASP A 224 -33.94 -10.46 19.52
CA ASP A 224 -33.76 -11.53 20.52
C ASP A 224 -34.96 -12.50 20.56
N SER A 225 -36.09 -12.10 19.95
CA SER A 225 -37.27 -12.94 19.80
C SER A 225 -37.02 -14.12 18.84
N MET A 226 -37.52 -15.30 19.22
CA MET A 226 -37.56 -16.50 18.35
C MET A 226 -38.85 -16.58 17.51
N SER A 227 -39.65 -15.51 17.48
CA SER A 227 -40.95 -15.46 16.82
C SER A 227 -41.22 -14.08 16.24
N SER A 228 -41.95 -14.04 15.14
CA SER A 228 -42.38 -12.83 14.45
C SER A 228 -43.89 -12.82 14.27
N VAL A 229 -44.47 -11.63 14.12
CA VAL A 229 -45.88 -11.44 13.81
C VAL A 229 -46.12 -11.86 12.36
N GLY A 230 -46.86 -12.96 12.18
CA GLY A 230 -47.34 -13.45 10.89
C GLY A 230 -48.63 -12.74 10.46
N ALA A 231 -49.22 -13.19 9.34
CA ALA A 231 -50.42 -12.57 8.78
C ALA A 231 -51.66 -12.70 9.69
N GLU A 232 -51.76 -13.79 10.45
CA GLU A 232 -52.91 -14.08 11.33
C GLU A 232 -52.52 -14.18 12.82
N GLN A 233 -51.30 -14.63 13.13
CA GLN A 233 -50.83 -14.86 14.49
C GLN A 233 -49.31 -14.79 14.60
N THR A 234 -48.78 -14.76 15.83
CA THR A 234 -47.34 -14.85 16.08
C THR A 234 -46.83 -16.24 15.73
N GLU A 235 -45.86 -16.31 14.84
CA GLU A 235 -45.28 -17.55 14.32
C GLU A 235 -43.83 -17.71 14.78
N ARG A 236 -43.41 -18.95 15.06
CA ARG A 236 -42.02 -19.26 15.36
C ARG A 236 -41.18 -19.21 14.09
N ILE A 237 -40.03 -18.54 14.17
CA ILE A 237 -39.08 -18.48 13.08
C ILE A 237 -38.37 -19.84 12.98
N ALA A 238 -38.38 -20.44 11.79
CA ALA A 238 -37.85 -21.78 11.58
C ALA A 238 -36.37 -21.88 11.99
N GLY A 239 -36.05 -22.90 12.78
CA GLY A 239 -34.69 -23.20 13.23
C GLY A 239 -34.16 -22.37 14.39
N MET A 240 -34.87 -21.30 14.82
CA MET A 240 -34.50 -20.49 15.97
C MET A 240 -34.94 -21.15 17.30
N PHE A 241 -33.98 -21.32 18.20
CA PHE A 241 -34.16 -21.85 19.57
C PHE A 241 -33.20 -21.10 20.52
N PRO A 242 -33.28 -21.28 21.85
CA PRO A 242 -32.43 -20.55 22.80
C PRO A 242 -30.92 -20.64 22.52
N LYS A 243 -30.45 -21.73 21.89
CA LYS A 243 -29.04 -21.90 21.52
C LYS A 243 -28.66 -21.37 20.13
N SER A 244 -29.62 -21.07 19.26
CA SER A 244 -29.35 -20.80 17.83
C SER A 244 -29.87 -19.47 17.31
N HIS A 245 -30.80 -18.80 18.01
CA HIS A 245 -31.33 -17.52 17.57
C HIS A 245 -30.21 -16.49 17.37
N ARG A 246 -29.20 -16.47 18.24
CA ARG A 246 -28.08 -15.50 18.15
C ARG A 246 -27.26 -15.58 16.88
N ILE A 247 -26.92 -16.78 16.42
CA ILE A 247 -26.21 -16.91 15.15
C ILE A 247 -27.15 -16.58 13.98
N GLN A 248 -28.46 -16.84 14.11
CA GLN A 248 -29.43 -16.62 13.05
C GLN A 248 -29.89 -15.16 12.88
N SER A 249 -29.95 -14.36 13.95
CA SER A 249 -30.30 -12.94 13.87
C SER A 249 -29.04 -12.09 13.72
N LEU A 250 -28.99 -11.25 12.68
CA LEU A 250 -27.83 -10.37 12.43
C LEU A 250 -27.63 -9.33 13.54
N GLY A 251 -28.67 -9.07 14.34
CA GLY A 251 -28.60 -8.18 15.50
C GLY A 251 -27.58 -8.60 16.57
N HIS A 252 -27.29 -9.91 16.72
CA HIS A 252 -26.27 -10.39 17.67
C HIS A 252 -24.86 -10.47 17.07
N ASP A 253 -24.67 -10.14 15.79
CA ASP A 253 -23.32 -10.13 15.22
C ASP A 253 -22.49 -8.96 15.80
N PRO A 254 -21.24 -9.18 16.28
CA PRO A 254 -20.43 -8.13 16.87
C PRO A 254 -20.15 -6.92 15.97
N VAL A 255 -20.25 -7.08 14.63
CA VAL A 255 -20.06 -6.00 13.67
C VAL A 255 -21.37 -5.62 13.00
N LEU A 256 -22.10 -6.61 12.47
CA LEU A 256 -23.33 -6.36 11.71
C LEU A 256 -24.48 -5.91 12.62
N GLY A 257 -24.44 -6.21 13.92
CA GLY A 257 -25.41 -5.75 14.91
C GLY A 257 -25.47 -4.22 15.02
N PHE A 258 -24.38 -3.51 14.76
CA PHE A 258 -24.38 -2.04 14.72
C PHE A 258 -25.11 -1.44 13.50
N VAL A 259 -25.38 -2.26 12.49
CA VAL A 259 -26.18 -1.86 11.32
C VAL A 259 -27.57 -2.48 11.44
N PHE A 260 -27.67 -3.80 11.36
CA PHE A 260 -28.95 -4.52 11.35
C PHE A 260 -29.63 -4.48 12.71
N GLY A 261 -28.89 -4.71 13.81
CA GLY A 261 -29.45 -4.67 15.16
C GLY A 261 -29.98 -3.29 15.55
N VAL A 262 -29.26 -2.22 15.23
CA VAL A 262 -29.72 -0.84 15.45
C VAL A 262 -30.98 -0.54 14.63
N LEU A 263 -31.01 -0.92 13.35
CA LEU A 263 -32.20 -0.76 12.50
C LEU A 263 -33.40 -1.57 13.02
N ASP A 264 -33.15 -2.80 13.47
CA ASP A 264 -34.14 -3.70 14.02
C ASP A 264 -34.72 -3.15 15.33
N ILE A 265 -33.89 -2.61 16.23
CA ILE A 265 -34.35 -1.93 17.45
C ILE A 265 -35.27 -0.75 17.09
N MET A 266 -34.84 0.11 16.17
CA MET A 266 -35.62 1.30 15.78
C MET A 266 -36.96 0.94 15.12
N ARG A 267 -37.02 -0.20 14.41
CA ARG A 267 -38.21 -0.64 13.66
C ARG A 267 -39.06 -1.67 14.38
N GLY A 268 -38.56 -2.27 15.46
CA GLY A 268 -39.25 -3.37 16.15
C GLY A 268 -39.22 -4.65 15.34
N THR A 269 -38.19 -4.85 14.53
CA THR A 269 -38.07 -5.97 13.60
C THR A 269 -36.96 -6.93 14.01
N ILE A 270 -36.88 -8.04 13.30
CA ILE A 270 -35.77 -8.98 13.32
C ILE A 270 -35.32 -9.22 11.89
N THR A 271 -34.01 -9.17 11.64
CA THR A 271 -33.38 -9.44 10.35
C THR A 271 -32.32 -10.53 10.50
N GLY A 272 -32.32 -11.52 9.61
CA GLY A 272 -31.47 -12.70 9.77
C GLY A 272 -31.78 -13.83 8.81
N PHE A 273 -31.60 -15.05 9.31
CA PHE A 273 -31.81 -16.29 8.56
C PHE A 273 -32.74 -17.26 9.29
N SER A 274 -33.69 -17.82 8.55
CA SER A 274 -34.41 -19.03 8.96
C SER A 274 -33.57 -20.27 8.59
N TYR A 275 -33.79 -21.39 9.27
CA TYR A 275 -33.10 -22.66 8.99
C TYR A 275 -34.09 -23.80 8.85
N ASP A 276 -34.08 -24.45 7.68
CA ASP A 276 -34.84 -25.66 7.41
C ASP A 276 -34.02 -26.90 7.74
N LYS A 277 -34.49 -27.66 8.74
CA LYS A 277 -33.84 -28.90 9.20
C LYS A 277 -33.89 -30.03 8.18
N LEU A 278 -34.85 -30.04 7.26
CA LEU A 278 -35.02 -31.12 6.29
C LEU A 278 -34.03 -30.95 5.13
N THR A 279 -33.85 -29.72 4.67
CA THR A 279 -32.96 -29.42 3.53
C THR A 279 -31.56 -28.97 3.95
N GLY A 280 -31.35 -28.59 5.22
CA GLY A 280 -30.09 -28.02 5.70
C GLY A 280 -29.83 -26.58 5.23
N ASN A 281 -30.82 -25.96 4.57
CA ASN A 281 -30.67 -24.65 3.95
C ASN A 281 -31.11 -23.52 4.87
N HIS A 282 -30.42 -22.39 4.73
CA HIS A 282 -30.81 -21.14 5.35
C HIS A 282 -31.47 -20.22 4.33
N ALA A 283 -32.50 -19.49 4.75
CA ALA A 283 -33.16 -18.49 3.91
C ALA A 283 -33.20 -17.16 4.63
N TRP A 284 -32.86 -16.08 3.91
CA TRP A 284 -32.98 -14.72 4.42
C TRP A 284 -34.39 -14.45 4.90
N MET A 285 -34.52 -13.78 6.04
CA MET A 285 -35.81 -13.38 6.59
C MET A 285 -35.75 -11.97 7.17
N GLN A 286 -36.91 -11.32 7.18
CA GLN A 286 -37.19 -10.12 7.95
C GLN A 286 -38.61 -10.24 8.53
N GLY A 287 -38.78 -9.93 9.80
CA GLY A 287 -40.07 -10.05 10.49
C GLY A 287 -40.33 -8.91 11.45
N VAL A 288 -41.60 -8.57 11.67
CA VAL A 288 -42.02 -7.63 12.72
C VAL A 288 -42.16 -8.39 14.03
N VAL A 289 -41.64 -7.83 15.12
CA VAL A 289 -41.71 -8.43 16.46
C VAL A 289 -42.50 -7.54 17.41
N TRP A 290 -42.24 -6.24 17.39
CA TRP A 290 -42.92 -5.26 18.23
C TRP A 290 -43.82 -4.38 17.36
N THR A 291 -45.14 -4.46 17.58
CA THR A 291 -46.14 -3.78 16.75
C THR A 291 -46.60 -2.42 17.31
N ASN A 292 -46.48 -2.20 18.63
CA ASN A 292 -47.01 -1.02 19.33
C ASN A 292 -45.97 -0.38 20.26
N GLN A 293 -44.72 -0.26 19.80
CA GLN A 293 -43.69 0.40 20.58
C GLN A 293 -43.58 1.89 20.27
N GLU A 294 -43.21 2.68 21.28
CA GLU A 294 -42.79 4.06 21.07
C GLU A 294 -41.55 4.11 20.15
N PRO A 295 -41.43 5.11 19.27
CA PRO A 295 -40.28 5.24 18.38
C PRO A 295 -38.96 5.33 19.18
N ILE A 296 -38.08 4.34 19.00
CA ILE A 296 -36.73 4.37 19.59
C ILE A 296 -35.81 5.16 18.66
N HIS A 297 -35.20 6.23 19.18
CA HIS A 297 -34.28 7.07 18.41
C HIS A 297 -32.90 6.42 18.25
N LEU A 298 -32.11 6.89 17.27
CA LEU A 298 -30.82 6.31 16.90
C LEU A 298 -29.84 6.16 18.08
N ILE A 299 -29.65 7.22 18.89
CA ILE A 299 -28.70 7.18 20.02
C ILE A 299 -29.15 6.14 21.05
N GLU A 300 -30.45 6.10 21.35
CA GLU A 300 -30.99 5.12 22.27
C GLU A 300 -30.86 3.69 21.72
N ALA A 301 -31.11 3.49 20.43
CA ALA A 301 -30.92 2.21 19.77
C ALA A 301 -29.46 1.75 19.80
N ILE A 302 -28.49 2.66 19.59
CA ILE A 302 -27.06 2.35 19.71
C ILE A 302 -26.71 1.95 21.15
N LEU A 303 -27.17 2.69 22.16
CA LEU A 303 -26.89 2.38 23.56
C LEU A 303 -27.51 1.04 23.99
N ARG A 304 -28.76 0.77 23.57
CA ARG A 304 -29.43 -0.52 23.77
C ARG A 304 -28.68 -1.66 23.07
N GLN A 305 -28.21 -1.45 21.83
CA GLN A 305 -27.41 -2.42 21.08
C GLN A 305 -26.12 -2.77 21.82
N ILE A 306 -25.38 -1.78 22.31
CA ILE A 306 -24.14 -2.00 23.07
C ILE A 306 -24.43 -2.80 24.34
N GLY A 307 -25.42 -2.37 25.13
CA GLY A 307 -25.77 -3.05 26.38
C GLY A 307 -26.20 -4.50 26.16
N HIS A 308 -27.02 -4.75 25.13
CA HIS A 308 -27.49 -6.09 24.78
C HIS A 308 -26.33 -7.00 24.37
N LEU A 309 -25.46 -6.56 23.44
CA LEU A 309 -24.31 -7.34 23.01
C LEU A 309 -23.36 -7.67 24.17
N ILE A 310 -23.09 -6.70 25.07
CA ILE A 310 -22.25 -6.94 26.24
C ILE A 310 -22.85 -8.03 27.14
N SER A 311 -24.16 -7.98 27.40
CA SER A 311 -24.83 -9.01 28.21
C SER A 311 -24.70 -10.39 27.58
N ASP A 312 -24.86 -10.49 26.26
CA ASP A 312 -24.79 -11.75 25.53
C ASP A 312 -23.40 -12.38 25.50
N VAL A 313 -22.32 -11.58 25.44
CA VAL A 313 -20.93 -12.09 25.50
C VAL A 313 -20.69 -12.91 26.77
N ALA A 314 -21.31 -12.49 27.87
CA ALA A 314 -21.14 -13.09 29.19
C ALA A 314 -22.03 -14.32 29.44
N THR A 315 -22.81 -14.76 28.47
CA THR A 315 -23.68 -15.95 28.61
C THR A 315 -22.97 -17.25 28.18
N PRO A 316 -23.52 -18.44 28.50
CA PRO A 316 -22.86 -19.70 28.15
C PRO A 316 -22.63 -19.86 26.63
N MET A 317 -23.60 -19.44 25.81
CA MET A 317 -23.51 -19.54 24.35
C MET A 317 -22.64 -18.44 23.70
N GLY A 318 -22.55 -17.26 24.33
CA GLY A 318 -21.85 -16.10 23.76
C GLY A 318 -22.46 -15.55 22.47
N LEU A 319 -21.79 -14.56 21.90
CA LEU A 319 -22.09 -14.01 20.57
C LEU A 319 -21.45 -14.86 19.45
N PRO A 320 -21.98 -14.84 18.22
CA PRO A 320 -21.29 -15.41 17.07
C PRO A 320 -19.97 -14.68 16.77
N ALA A 321 -19.04 -15.34 16.08
CA ALA A 321 -17.85 -14.66 15.56
C ALA A 321 -18.25 -13.58 14.54
N PRO A 322 -17.45 -12.51 14.35
CA PRO A 322 -17.82 -11.42 13.46
C PRO A 322 -18.07 -11.89 12.03
N PHE A 323 -19.17 -11.42 11.44
CA PHE A 323 -19.66 -11.80 10.10
C PHE A 323 -20.06 -13.28 9.93
N MET A 324 -19.92 -14.12 10.97
CA MET A 324 -20.23 -15.55 10.89
C MET A 324 -21.72 -15.78 10.62
N ALA A 325 -22.58 -14.87 11.07
CA ALA A 325 -24.02 -14.93 10.81
C ALA A 325 -24.34 -14.86 9.30
N LEU A 326 -23.55 -14.14 8.48
CA LEU A 326 -23.73 -14.08 7.02
C LEU A 326 -23.31 -15.37 6.31
N ILE A 327 -22.36 -16.11 6.87
CA ILE A 327 -21.88 -17.37 6.28
C ILE A 327 -23.04 -18.39 6.18
N GLN A 328 -24.02 -18.31 7.08
CA GLN A 328 -25.24 -19.12 7.00
C GLN A 328 -25.98 -18.97 5.67
N GLY A 329 -25.95 -17.80 5.04
CA GLY A 329 -26.60 -17.57 3.74
C GLY A 329 -25.97 -18.34 2.57
N ILE A 330 -24.83 -19.00 2.77
CA ILE A 330 -24.11 -19.74 1.73
C ILE A 330 -24.56 -21.20 1.74
N ASN A 331 -25.62 -21.51 1.01
CA ASN A 331 -26.14 -22.87 0.82
C ASN A 331 -25.39 -23.63 -0.30
N LEU A 332 -24.07 -23.55 -0.32
CA LEU A 332 -23.22 -24.20 -1.33
C LEU A 332 -22.37 -25.31 -0.70
N GLY A 333 -22.03 -26.31 -1.52
CA GLY A 333 -21.19 -27.45 -1.15
C GLY A 333 -21.92 -28.57 -0.41
N SER A 334 -21.32 -29.76 -0.41
CA SER A 334 -21.69 -30.88 0.47
C SER A 334 -20.41 -31.35 1.14
N PHE A 335 -20.38 -31.26 2.47
CA PHE A 335 -19.18 -31.48 3.28
C PHE A 335 -19.45 -32.46 4.41
N GLY A 336 -18.54 -33.42 4.57
CA GLY A 336 -18.60 -34.49 5.56
C GLY A 336 -19.74 -35.48 5.32
N ASP A 337 -19.91 -36.44 6.24
CA ASP A 337 -20.86 -37.56 6.11
C ASP A 337 -22.34 -37.14 6.12
N LYS A 338 -22.63 -35.87 6.41
CA LYS A 338 -23.99 -35.32 6.46
C LYS A 338 -24.30 -34.36 5.32
N ASP A 339 -23.46 -34.31 4.29
CA ASP A 339 -23.66 -33.45 3.11
C ASP A 339 -23.97 -31.98 3.45
N ARG A 340 -23.29 -31.46 4.49
CA ARG A 340 -23.60 -30.14 5.03
C ARG A 340 -23.19 -29.04 4.07
N THR A 341 -24.00 -27.99 3.97
CA THR A 341 -23.62 -26.75 3.27
C THR A 341 -22.62 -25.93 4.10
N VAL A 342 -21.96 -24.95 3.47
CA VAL A 342 -21.11 -23.97 4.19
C VAL A 342 -21.89 -23.29 5.31
N GLY A 343 -23.14 -22.90 5.05
CA GLY A 343 -23.99 -22.26 6.05
C GLY A 343 -24.34 -23.17 7.22
N GLU A 344 -24.60 -24.45 6.97
CA GLU A 344 -24.81 -25.43 8.04
C GLU A 344 -23.54 -25.71 8.84
N ILE A 345 -22.37 -25.74 8.20
CA ILE A 345 -21.09 -25.84 8.92
C ILE A 345 -20.91 -24.66 9.86
N ALA A 346 -21.14 -23.42 9.42
CA ALA A 346 -21.04 -22.24 10.27
C ALA A 346 -21.99 -22.34 11.48
N ARG A 347 -23.26 -22.68 11.24
CA ARG A 347 -24.23 -22.94 12.32
C ARG A 347 -23.72 -24.01 13.28
N TRP A 348 -23.20 -25.13 12.77
CA TRP A 348 -22.67 -26.23 13.59
C TRP A 348 -21.45 -25.81 14.40
N MET A 349 -20.52 -25.06 13.82
CA MET A 349 -19.35 -24.53 14.52
C MET A 349 -19.76 -23.68 15.72
N TYR A 350 -20.69 -22.72 15.52
CA TYR A 350 -21.19 -21.88 16.60
C TYR A 350 -21.84 -22.71 17.72
N LEU A 351 -22.70 -23.67 17.36
CA LEU A 351 -23.37 -24.54 18.34
C LEU A 351 -22.41 -25.44 19.13
N ASN A 352 -21.21 -25.70 18.60
CA ASN A 352 -20.15 -26.45 19.29
C ASN A 352 -19.10 -25.53 19.95
N GLY A 353 -19.45 -24.26 20.14
CA GLY A 353 -18.69 -23.32 20.96
C GLY A 353 -17.71 -22.43 20.18
N TYR A 354 -17.76 -22.41 18.85
CA TYR A 354 -17.02 -21.43 18.05
C TYR A 354 -17.71 -20.06 18.11
N ASP A 355 -17.61 -19.41 19.27
CA ASP A 355 -18.23 -18.12 19.59
C ASP A 355 -17.22 -16.96 19.49
N PHE A 356 -17.68 -15.75 19.75
CA PHE A 356 -16.88 -14.53 19.74
C PHE A 356 -15.66 -14.62 20.67
N ARG A 357 -15.80 -15.28 21.83
CA ARG A 357 -14.70 -15.49 22.77
C ARG A 357 -13.62 -16.38 22.16
N HIS A 358 -13.99 -17.50 21.54
CA HIS A 358 -13.01 -18.32 20.82
C HIS A 358 -12.38 -17.56 19.64
N PHE A 359 -13.14 -16.74 18.92
CA PHE A 359 -12.60 -15.86 17.89
C PHE A 359 -11.52 -14.92 18.45
N LEU A 360 -11.73 -14.29 19.61
CA LEU A 360 -10.71 -13.47 20.28
C LEU A 360 -9.47 -14.28 20.63
N VAL A 361 -9.62 -15.51 21.13
CA VAL A 361 -8.50 -16.42 21.41
C VAL A 361 -7.77 -16.78 20.12
N SER A 362 -8.50 -17.02 19.03
CA SER A 362 -7.90 -17.30 17.72
C SER A 362 -7.06 -16.13 17.19
N GLY A 363 -7.40 -14.90 17.60
CA GLY A 363 -6.65 -13.67 17.33
C GLY A 363 -5.25 -13.61 17.96
N ILE A 364 -4.91 -14.50 18.91
CA ILE A 364 -3.55 -14.63 19.44
C ILE A 364 -2.58 -15.03 18.30
N THR A 365 -3.02 -15.88 17.38
CA THR A 365 -2.19 -16.34 16.24
C THR A 365 -1.71 -15.20 15.35
N PRO A 366 -2.59 -14.36 14.76
CA PRO A 366 -2.14 -13.21 13.97
C PRO A 366 -1.42 -12.16 14.82
N ALA A 367 -1.77 -12.03 16.11
CA ALA A 367 -1.08 -11.11 17.01
C ALA A 367 0.40 -11.48 17.22
N VAL A 368 0.75 -12.77 17.28
CA VAL A 368 2.15 -13.22 17.35
C VAL A 368 2.96 -12.73 16.15
N ILE A 369 2.40 -12.84 14.94
CA ILE A 369 3.06 -12.37 13.71
C ILE A 369 3.27 -10.86 13.76
N GLU A 370 2.19 -10.13 14.05
CA GLU A 370 2.21 -8.67 14.12
C GLU A 370 3.20 -8.18 15.17
N ILE A 371 3.19 -8.72 16.38
CA ILE A 371 4.09 -8.28 17.45
C ILE A 371 5.56 -8.54 17.07
N ILE A 372 5.89 -9.73 16.58
CA ILE A 372 7.28 -10.10 16.24
C ILE A 372 7.80 -9.23 15.09
N LEU A 373 7.03 -9.10 14.01
CA LEU A 373 7.49 -8.33 12.84
C LEU A 373 7.50 -6.82 13.11
N ARG A 374 6.58 -6.29 13.92
CA ARG A 374 6.62 -4.88 14.37
C ARG A 374 7.84 -4.61 15.20
N ALA A 375 8.11 -5.45 16.20
CA ALA A 375 9.28 -5.32 17.06
C ALA A 375 10.57 -5.39 16.24
N TYR A 376 10.67 -6.35 15.32
CA TYR A 376 11.82 -6.49 14.42
C TYR A 376 12.05 -5.22 13.58
N MET A 377 11.02 -4.73 12.88
CA MET A 377 11.14 -3.55 12.04
C MET A 377 11.46 -2.29 12.83
N MET A 378 10.88 -2.11 14.01
CA MET A 378 11.16 -0.97 14.88
C MET A 378 12.61 -1.00 15.38
N LEU A 379 13.10 -2.16 15.82
CA LEU A 379 14.49 -2.33 16.27
C LEU A 379 15.47 -2.12 15.12
N ARG A 380 15.16 -2.64 13.93
CA ARG A 380 15.97 -2.45 12.73
C ARG A 380 16.05 -0.99 12.33
N HIS A 381 14.91 -0.31 12.25
CA HIS A 381 14.87 1.11 11.90
C HIS A 381 15.66 1.95 12.90
N TYR A 382 15.51 1.68 14.20
CA TYR A 382 16.29 2.36 15.22
C TYR A 382 17.80 2.09 15.08
N SER A 383 18.19 0.85 14.74
CA SER A 383 19.60 0.49 14.54
C SER A 383 20.23 1.15 13.31
N GLU A 384 19.46 1.34 12.23
CA GLU A 384 19.95 1.90 10.96
C GLU A 384 19.97 3.44 10.98
N TYR A 385 18.97 4.06 11.61
CA TYR A 385 18.74 5.51 11.52
C TYR A 385 18.83 6.25 12.87
N GLY A 386 18.86 5.55 14.00
CA GLY A 386 18.86 6.15 15.34
C GLY A 386 17.53 6.82 15.73
N GLU A 387 16.49 6.67 14.91
CA GLU A 387 15.20 7.34 15.08
C GLU A 387 14.14 6.38 15.64
N THR A 388 13.27 6.92 16.51
CA THR A 388 12.13 6.19 17.09
C THR A 388 10.82 6.44 16.35
N LYS A 389 10.78 7.47 15.49
CA LYS A 389 9.60 7.82 14.70
C LYS A 389 9.57 7.02 13.41
N PHE A 390 8.95 5.83 13.46
CA PHE A 390 8.82 4.97 12.29
C PHE A 390 7.38 4.94 11.77
N ASN A 391 7.17 5.36 10.52
CA ASN A 391 5.88 5.17 9.84
C ASN A 391 5.79 3.76 9.24
N LEU A 392 5.45 2.80 10.10
CA LEU A 392 5.37 1.39 9.75
C LEU A 392 4.26 1.06 8.72
N ALA A 393 3.17 1.82 8.71
CA ALA A 393 1.96 1.48 7.95
C ALA A 393 2.11 1.66 6.42
N SER A 394 3.02 2.53 5.98
CA SER A 394 3.24 2.85 4.56
C SER A 394 4.34 2.03 3.89
N HIS A 395 5.15 1.27 4.64
CA HIS A 395 6.33 0.60 4.10
C HIS A 395 5.97 -0.67 3.28
N PRO A 396 6.17 -0.69 1.94
CA PRO A 396 5.76 -1.81 1.09
C PRO A 396 6.44 -3.13 1.47
N LYS A 397 7.74 -3.08 1.83
CA LYS A 397 8.50 -4.24 2.32
C LYS A 397 7.82 -4.92 3.52
N TYR A 398 7.38 -4.13 4.50
CA TYR A 398 6.73 -4.64 5.71
C TYR A 398 5.39 -5.32 5.42
N ARG A 399 4.61 -4.77 4.49
CA ARG A 399 3.34 -5.40 4.05
C ARG A 399 3.56 -6.74 3.36
N ALA A 400 4.62 -6.87 2.57
CA ALA A 400 4.99 -8.14 1.95
C ALA A 400 5.41 -9.18 3.00
N MET A 401 6.19 -8.76 4.00
CA MET A 401 6.61 -9.62 5.11
C MET A 401 5.41 -10.16 5.90
N LEU A 402 4.46 -9.29 6.24
CA LEU A 402 3.21 -9.67 6.89
C LEU A 402 2.42 -10.67 6.05
N LEU A 403 2.26 -10.43 4.74
CA LEU A 403 1.56 -11.34 3.84
C LEU A 403 2.16 -12.75 3.88
N VAL A 404 3.48 -12.88 3.77
CA VAL A 404 4.14 -14.18 3.74
C VAL A 404 4.07 -14.86 5.11
N ALA A 405 4.26 -14.13 6.21
CA ALA A 405 4.15 -14.70 7.56
C ALA A 405 2.73 -15.22 7.86
N HIS A 406 1.69 -14.45 7.51
CA HIS A 406 0.29 -14.90 7.59
C HIS A 406 0.00 -16.05 6.61
N GLY A 407 0.65 -16.07 5.45
CA GLY A 407 0.60 -17.20 4.51
C GLY A 407 1.15 -18.49 5.12
N ILE A 408 2.28 -18.43 5.84
CA ILE A 408 2.85 -19.57 6.55
C ILE A 408 1.89 -20.03 7.66
N ALA A 409 1.30 -19.11 8.43
CA ALA A 409 0.39 -19.45 9.51
C ALA A 409 -0.96 -20.03 9.02
N THR A 410 -1.50 -19.52 7.92
CA THR A 410 -2.69 -20.11 7.27
C THR A 410 -2.41 -21.51 6.72
N LEU A 411 -1.22 -21.75 6.13
CA LEU A 411 -0.79 -23.11 5.76
C LEU A 411 -0.65 -24.01 6.98
N GLY A 412 -0.11 -23.50 8.09
CA GLY A 412 -0.06 -24.20 9.37
C GLY A 412 -1.46 -24.56 9.90
N ASN A 413 -2.42 -23.63 9.82
CA ASN A 413 -3.81 -23.89 10.21
C ASN A 413 -4.49 -24.92 9.28
N ALA A 414 -4.24 -24.87 7.97
CA ALA A 414 -4.69 -25.92 7.04
C ALA A 414 -4.12 -27.29 7.42
N GLY A 415 -2.83 -27.36 7.77
CA GLY A 415 -2.19 -28.56 8.32
C GLY A 415 -2.85 -29.04 9.61
N LYS A 416 -3.15 -28.12 10.55
CA LYS A 416 -3.90 -28.43 11.78
C LYS A 416 -5.26 -29.04 11.49
N ILE A 417 -6.04 -28.47 10.56
CA ILE A 417 -7.36 -29.00 10.18
C ILE A 417 -7.23 -30.43 9.64
N LEU A 418 -6.24 -30.69 8.77
CA LEU A 418 -5.99 -32.03 8.22
C LEU A 418 -5.61 -33.03 9.32
N LEU A 419 -4.71 -32.64 10.24
CA LEU A 419 -4.32 -33.47 11.39
C LEU A 419 -5.51 -33.76 12.33
N MET A 420 -6.48 -32.85 12.39
CA MET A 420 -7.71 -32.97 13.17
C MET A 420 -8.88 -33.57 12.36
N GLN A 421 -8.56 -34.40 11.36
CA GLN A 421 -9.53 -35.16 10.55
C GLN A 421 -10.55 -34.28 9.82
N GLY A 422 -10.18 -33.06 9.44
CA GLY A 422 -11.07 -32.12 8.76
C GLY A 422 -12.06 -31.42 9.69
N ASN A 423 -11.88 -31.48 11.02
CA ASN A 423 -12.78 -30.81 11.97
C ASN A 423 -12.90 -29.30 11.68
N PRO A 424 -14.09 -28.78 11.32
CA PRO A 424 -14.29 -27.36 11.04
C PRO A 424 -13.97 -26.45 12.23
N LEU A 425 -14.07 -26.96 13.46
CA LEU A 425 -13.72 -26.21 14.67
C LEU A 425 -12.22 -25.88 14.77
N ALA A 426 -11.36 -26.56 14.00
CA ALA A 426 -9.92 -26.32 13.98
C ALA A 426 -9.51 -25.13 13.11
N ILE A 427 -10.45 -24.57 12.32
CA ILE A 427 -10.22 -23.36 11.52
C ILE A 427 -9.85 -22.21 12.45
N ASN A 428 -8.76 -21.50 12.16
CA ASN A 428 -8.42 -20.26 12.85
C ASN A 428 -8.97 -19.07 12.05
N TYR A 429 -10.23 -18.70 12.34
CA TYR A 429 -10.94 -17.69 11.57
C TYR A 429 -10.26 -16.32 11.60
N ALA A 430 -9.69 -15.92 12.74
CA ALA A 430 -8.95 -14.65 12.84
C ALA A 430 -7.70 -14.61 11.94
N GLU A 431 -6.95 -15.72 11.85
CA GLU A 431 -5.78 -15.83 10.98
C GLU A 431 -6.17 -15.76 9.49
N TRP A 432 -7.26 -16.42 9.08
CA TRP A 432 -7.77 -16.30 7.71
C TRP A 432 -8.22 -14.87 7.37
N ILE A 433 -8.85 -14.16 8.31
CA ILE A 433 -9.18 -12.73 8.14
C ILE A 433 -7.91 -11.88 8.03
N ALA A 434 -6.91 -12.12 8.87
CA ALA A 434 -5.64 -11.39 8.85
C ALA A 434 -4.89 -11.60 7.52
N PHE A 435 -4.81 -12.85 7.05
CA PHE A 435 -4.22 -13.16 5.76
C PHE A 435 -4.96 -12.48 4.60
N THR A 436 -6.30 -12.56 4.56
CA THR A 436 -7.08 -11.93 3.49
C THR A 436 -6.93 -10.40 3.47
N ARG A 437 -6.83 -9.76 4.65
CA ARG A 437 -6.54 -8.33 4.78
C ARG A 437 -5.24 -7.92 4.08
N TYR A 438 -4.20 -8.74 4.16
CA TYR A 438 -2.92 -8.47 3.49
C TYR A 438 -2.89 -8.95 2.04
N LEU A 439 -3.61 -10.02 1.72
CA LEU A 439 -3.65 -10.58 0.37
C LEU A 439 -4.32 -9.65 -0.63
N ILE A 440 -5.49 -9.08 -0.29
CA ILE A 440 -6.29 -8.27 -1.25
C ILE A 440 -5.51 -7.05 -1.76
N PRO A 441 -4.89 -6.20 -0.91
CA PRO A 441 -4.10 -5.06 -1.40
C PRO A 441 -2.87 -5.47 -2.22
N ASN A 442 -2.21 -6.58 -1.86
CA ASN A 442 -1.06 -7.08 -2.62
C ASN A 442 -1.47 -7.65 -3.98
N LEU A 443 -2.61 -8.35 -4.07
CA LEU A 443 -3.19 -8.78 -5.35
C LEU A 443 -3.53 -7.59 -6.24
N LYS A 444 -4.17 -6.54 -5.68
CA LYS A 444 -4.43 -5.31 -6.43
C LYS A 444 -3.12 -4.70 -6.96
N TYR A 445 -2.11 -4.61 -6.10
CA TYR A 445 -0.81 -4.09 -6.48
C TYR A 445 -0.18 -4.90 -7.63
N TRP A 446 -0.17 -6.24 -7.53
CA TRP A 446 0.42 -7.10 -8.56
C TRP A 446 -0.34 -7.09 -9.88
N LEU A 447 -1.67 -7.03 -9.84
CA LEU A 447 -2.52 -7.11 -11.03
C LEU A 447 -2.68 -5.76 -11.75
N PHE A 448 -2.67 -4.64 -11.02
CA PHE A 448 -3.05 -3.34 -11.56
C PHE A 448 -1.99 -2.26 -11.37
N ASP A 449 -1.41 -2.12 -10.17
CA ASP A 449 -0.62 -0.93 -9.83
C ASP A 449 0.87 -1.06 -10.18
N ARG A 450 1.41 -2.29 -10.25
CA ARG A 450 2.85 -2.53 -10.49
C ARG A 450 3.34 -1.90 -11.80
N HIS A 451 2.57 -2.03 -12.88
CA HIS A 451 2.96 -1.50 -14.18
C HIS A 451 2.96 0.03 -14.19
N HIS A 452 1.92 0.65 -13.62
CA HIS A 452 1.79 2.09 -13.50
C HIS A 452 2.93 2.71 -12.66
N LEU A 453 3.22 2.13 -11.49
CA LEU A 453 4.27 2.63 -10.61
C LEU A 453 5.67 2.46 -11.20
N CYS A 454 5.91 1.38 -11.97
CA CYS A 454 7.13 1.23 -12.74
C CYS A 454 7.26 2.34 -13.79
N LEU A 455 6.19 2.65 -14.53
CA LEU A 455 6.18 3.69 -15.55
C LEU A 455 6.41 5.09 -14.94
N GLU A 456 5.72 5.44 -13.86
CA GLU A 456 5.91 6.73 -13.16
C GLU A 456 7.35 6.89 -12.65
N HIS A 457 7.92 5.83 -12.08
CA HIS A 457 9.31 5.86 -11.63
C HIS A 457 10.30 6.02 -12.79
N TRP A 458 10.05 5.36 -13.92
CA TRP A 458 10.84 5.51 -15.14
C TRP A 458 10.73 6.94 -15.70
N GLU A 459 9.54 7.54 -15.69
CA GLU A 459 9.33 8.93 -16.11
C GLU A 459 10.07 9.92 -15.21
N GLN A 460 10.07 9.70 -13.89
CA GLN A 460 10.80 10.55 -12.93
C GLN A 460 12.32 10.46 -13.13
N ILE A 461 12.90 9.27 -13.26
CA ILE A 461 14.33 9.09 -13.54
C ILE A 461 14.71 9.80 -14.85
N ASN A 462 13.88 9.65 -15.87
CA ASN A 462 14.12 10.29 -17.16
C ASN A 462 14.13 11.82 -17.03
N SER A 463 13.19 12.41 -16.25
CA SER A 463 13.11 13.85 -16.03
C SER A 463 14.35 14.44 -15.34
N GLU A 464 14.94 13.70 -14.40
CA GLU A 464 16.16 14.11 -13.69
C GLU A 464 17.38 14.07 -14.61
N GLY A 465 17.49 13.03 -15.45
CA GLY A 465 18.47 12.96 -16.53
C GLY A 465 18.34 14.08 -17.56
N TRP A 466 17.11 14.42 -17.97
CA TRP A 466 16.84 15.57 -18.85
C TRP A 466 17.28 16.90 -18.23
N ASN A 467 17.02 17.10 -16.94
CA ASN A 467 17.44 18.31 -16.22
C ASN A 467 18.96 18.43 -16.15
N GLN A 468 19.67 17.32 -15.92
CA GLN A 468 21.13 17.31 -15.92
C GLN A 468 21.72 17.57 -17.31
N LEU A 469 21.13 16.99 -18.36
CA LEU A 469 21.51 17.27 -19.74
C LEU A 469 21.28 18.74 -20.13
N LEU A 470 20.15 19.33 -19.72
CA LEU A 470 19.86 20.74 -19.91
C LEU A 470 20.87 21.64 -19.20
N GLN A 471 21.18 21.35 -17.93
CA GLN A 471 22.19 22.11 -17.18
C GLN A 471 23.59 22.02 -17.80
N SER A 472 23.98 20.82 -18.26
CA SER A 472 25.25 20.62 -18.96
C SER A 472 25.29 21.37 -20.30
N SER A 473 24.18 21.35 -21.05
CA SER A 473 24.03 22.13 -22.28
C SER A 473 24.11 23.63 -22.04
N ASP A 474 23.47 24.14 -20.98
CA ASP A 474 23.50 25.57 -20.62
C ASP A 474 24.92 26.02 -20.24
N ARG A 475 25.65 25.21 -19.45
CA ARG A 475 27.06 25.48 -19.10
C ARG A 475 27.97 25.48 -20.34
N LEU A 476 27.71 24.61 -21.29
CA LEU A 476 28.43 24.55 -22.57
C LEU A 476 28.13 25.75 -23.45
N LEU A 477 26.86 26.16 -23.55
CA LEU A 477 26.47 27.37 -24.27
C LEU A 477 27.12 28.62 -23.68
N GLU A 478 27.19 28.73 -22.35
CA GLU A 478 27.92 29.81 -21.69
C GLU A 478 29.42 29.78 -21.98
N SER A 479 30.03 28.59 -21.96
CA SER A 479 31.45 28.41 -22.26
C SER A 479 31.76 28.76 -23.72
N VAL A 480 30.92 28.32 -24.67
CA VAL A 480 31.07 28.63 -26.10
C VAL A 480 30.81 30.11 -26.40
N ALA A 481 29.82 30.72 -25.72
CA ALA A 481 29.55 32.15 -25.82
C ALA A 481 30.72 33.00 -25.29
N LYS A 482 31.42 32.52 -24.26
CA LYS A 482 32.67 33.13 -23.75
C LYS A 482 33.85 32.90 -24.70
N LEU A 483 33.89 31.77 -25.41
CA LEU A 483 35.04 31.33 -26.19
C LEU A 483 35.10 31.81 -27.64
N ASN A 484 34.08 32.46 -28.22
CA ASN A 484 34.23 32.93 -29.60
C ASN A 484 33.64 34.29 -29.98
N LYS A 485 34.57 35.17 -30.40
CA LYS A 485 34.38 36.40 -31.18
C LYS A 485 34.43 36.11 -32.71
N GLN A 486 34.48 34.85 -33.13
CA GLN A 486 34.44 34.45 -34.55
C GLN A 486 33.30 33.46 -34.82
N GLU A 487 32.54 33.75 -35.89
CA GLU A 487 31.43 32.91 -36.39
C GLU A 487 31.95 31.52 -36.78
N LEU A 488 31.36 30.48 -36.19
CA LEU A 488 31.59 29.09 -36.57
C LEU A 488 30.71 28.77 -37.79
N VAL A 489 31.29 28.87 -38.99
CA VAL A 489 30.59 28.59 -40.25
C VAL A 489 30.44 27.08 -40.42
N LEU A 490 29.22 26.57 -40.22
CA LEU A 490 28.86 25.18 -40.49
C LEU A 490 28.70 24.95 -42.00
N GLY A 491 29.85 24.84 -42.68
CA GLY A 491 29.99 24.41 -44.08
C GLY A 491 29.74 25.47 -45.14
N THR A 492 30.56 25.46 -46.20
CA THR A 492 30.32 26.16 -47.47
C THR A 492 29.60 25.24 -48.46
N THR A 493 28.71 25.81 -49.26
CA THR A 493 27.94 25.15 -50.35
C THR A 493 28.78 24.34 -51.31
#